data_AF-A0A7V9ZJC3-F1
#
_entry.id   AF-A0A7V9ZJC3-F1
#
_cell.length_a   1.000
_cell.length_b   1.000
_cell.length_c   1.000
_cell.angle_alpha   90.00
_cell.angle_beta   90.00
_cell.angle_gamma   90.00
#
_symmetry.space_group_name_H-M   'P 1'
#
loop_
_entity.id
_entity.type
_entity.pdbx_description
1 polymer ?
#
loop_
_entity_poly.entity_id
_entity_poly.type
_entity_poly.pdbx_seq_one_letter_code
_entity_poly.pdbx_strand_id
1 'polypeptide(L)'
;MIEVVFFDAGETLLRPHPSFPELLSRVATQAGHPVTPEEVHTVQERLAPHLVELADECGIQKPSLNREDSLRFWSHLYRRLLGELGIEDEALVAKMYSTFSSPSSYKLFDDVLPALRAVADMGLRIGLISNFEEWLEEMLVELEVGHLFEISVISGLVGVEKPDPLIYEMALERAGVDARRAVHIGDSPLTDVEPSRSVGMTPVLLDRYDRYPDPGVARVTSLSEIPALLRSLSPRD
;
A
#
# COMPACT_ATOMS: atom_id res chain seq x y z
N MET A 1 17.56 -11.06 -17.77
CA MET A 1 17.40 -9.59 -17.81
C MET A 1 15.99 -9.25 -17.37
N ILE A 2 15.84 -8.32 -16.44
CA ILE A 2 14.55 -7.80 -15.95
C ILE A 2 13.86 -7.01 -17.08
N GLU A 3 12.55 -7.11 -17.20
CA GLU A 3 11.72 -6.39 -18.19
C GLU A 3 10.68 -5.48 -17.55
N VAL A 4 10.19 -5.83 -16.36
CA VAL A 4 9.12 -5.09 -15.68
C VAL A 4 9.38 -4.98 -14.18
N VAL A 5 9.00 -3.84 -13.63
CA VAL A 5 8.99 -3.58 -12.19
C VAL A 5 7.58 -3.25 -11.77
N PHE A 6 7.01 -4.09 -10.91
CA PHE A 6 5.73 -3.88 -10.28
C PHE A 6 5.90 -3.20 -8.92
N PHE A 7 5.00 -2.28 -8.61
CA PHE A 7 4.94 -1.58 -7.34
C PHE A 7 3.62 -1.86 -6.64
N ASP A 8 3.65 -1.98 -5.31
CA ASP A 8 2.46 -1.75 -4.50
C ASP A 8 2.10 -0.24 -4.45
N ALA A 9 0.88 0.11 -4.01
CA ALA A 9 0.42 1.49 -3.89
C ALA A 9 0.55 2.07 -2.47
N GLY A 10 -0.11 1.47 -1.47
CA GLY A 10 -0.23 2.06 -0.11
C GLY A 10 1.05 1.91 0.68
N GLU A 11 1.52 2.97 1.36
CA GLU A 11 2.81 3.02 2.06
C GLU A 11 4.06 2.79 1.16
N THR A 12 3.87 2.32 -0.08
CA THR A 12 4.88 2.20 -1.12
C THR A 12 4.97 3.48 -1.97
N LEU A 13 3.89 3.86 -2.64
CA LEU A 13 3.81 5.05 -3.48
C LEU A 13 3.03 6.18 -2.80
N LEU A 14 2.00 5.83 -2.04
CA LEU A 14 1.00 6.74 -1.50
C LEU A 14 1.00 6.70 0.02
N ARG A 15 0.73 7.84 0.64
CA ARG A 15 0.48 7.94 2.08
C ARG A 15 -0.64 8.91 2.38
N PRO A 16 -1.32 8.75 3.53
CA PRO A 16 -2.19 9.80 4.04
C PRO A 16 -1.45 11.13 4.19
N HIS A 17 -2.11 12.24 3.85
CA HIS A 17 -1.55 13.59 3.90
C HIS A 17 -2.48 14.55 4.67
N PRO A 18 -1.97 15.30 5.67
CA PRO A 18 -0.57 15.42 6.11
C PRO A 18 0.07 14.13 6.68
N SER A 19 -0.71 13.37 7.45
CA SER A 19 -0.42 12.01 7.94
C SER A 19 -1.70 11.38 8.50
N PHE A 20 -1.69 10.08 8.78
CA PHE A 20 -2.83 9.41 9.43
C PHE A 20 -3.19 10.05 10.79
N PRO A 21 -2.22 10.27 11.72
CA PRO A 21 -2.52 10.89 13.00
C PRO A 21 -3.06 12.33 12.89
N GLU A 22 -2.53 13.12 11.96
CA GLU A 22 -2.98 14.50 11.76
C GLU A 22 -4.40 14.59 11.17
N LEU A 23 -4.73 13.71 10.22
CA LEU A 23 -6.08 13.65 9.65
C LEU A 23 -7.09 13.20 10.70
N LEU A 24 -6.79 12.15 11.45
CA LEU A 24 -7.67 11.67 12.52
C LEU A 24 -7.87 12.75 13.58
N SER A 25 -6.79 13.33 14.08
CA SER A 25 -6.84 14.41 15.09
C SER A 25 -7.71 15.58 14.63
N ARG A 26 -7.55 15.99 13.36
CA ARG A 26 -8.37 17.06 12.76
C ARG A 26 -9.85 16.68 12.72
N VAL A 27 -10.16 15.48 12.23
CA VAL A 27 -11.55 15.01 12.07
C VAL A 27 -12.25 14.85 13.42
N ALA A 28 -11.55 14.26 14.41
CA ALA A 28 -12.04 14.09 15.78
C ALA A 28 -12.24 15.45 16.48
N THR A 29 -11.27 16.37 16.39
CA THR A 29 -11.39 17.71 16.98
C THR A 29 -12.57 18.48 16.40
N GLN A 30 -12.79 18.40 15.09
CA GLN A 30 -13.97 19.00 14.43
C GLN A 30 -15.29 18.37 14.86
N ALA A 31 -15.28 17.12 15.32
CA ALA A 31 -16.44 16.42 15.84
C ALA A 31 -16.67 16.65 17.35
N GLY A 32 -15.83 17.47 18.00
CA GLY A 32 -15.95 17.76 19.44
C GLY A 32 -15.12 16.85 20.35
N HIS A 33 -14.25 16.00 19.78
CA HIS A 33 -13.35 15.12 20.52
C HIS A 33 -11.90 15.58 20.34
N PRO A 34 -11.42 16.56 21.15
CA PRO A 34 -10.07 17.08 20.99
C PRO A 34 -9.05 15.99 21.34
N VAL A 35 -8.28 15.58 20.33
CA VAL A 35 -7.14 14.67 20.46
C VAL A 35 -6.01 15.20 19.60
N THR A 36 -4.78 15.07 20.08
CA THR A 36 -3.58 15.52 19.39
C THR A 36 -3.04 14.44 18.45
N PRO A 37 -2.30 14.80 17.38
CA PRO A 37 -1.67 13.80 16.51
C PRO A 37 -0.71 12.87 17.27
N GLU A 38 -0.08 13.34 18.35
CA GLU A 38 0.84 12.54 19.18
C GLU A 38 0.09 11.45 19.97
N GLU A 39 -1.08 11.78 20.53
CA GLU A 39 -1.95 10.79 21.20
C GLU A 39 -2.41 9.73 20.19
N VAL A 40 -2.83 10.15 19.00
CA VAL A 40 -3.25 9.23 17.94
C VAL A 40 -2.10 8.31 17.50
N HIS A 41 -0.90 8.87 17.30
CA HIS A 41 0.28 8.09 16.94
C HIS A 41 0.64 7.08 18.03
N THR A 42 0.58 7.47 19.30
CA THR A 42 0.85 6.57 20.44
C THR A 42 -0.13 5.40 20.49
N VAL A 43 -1.41 5.64 20.21
CA VAL A 43 -2.41 4.57 20.09
C VAL A 43 -2.14 3.69 18.88
N GLN A 44 -1.84 4.29 17.73
CA GLN A 44 -1.52 3.57 16.50
C GLN A 44 -0.34 2.61 16.69
N GLU A 45 0.77 3.06 17.26
CA GLU A 45 1.95 2.24 17.53
C GLU A 45 1.65 1.10 18.51
N ARG A 46 0.77 1.35 19.50
CA ARG A 46 0.33 0.31 20.44
C ARG A 46 -0.54 -0.76 19.77
N LEU A 47 -1.38 -0.37 18.81
CA LEU A 47 -2.27 -1.29 18.09
C LEU A 47 -1.61 -2.01 16.92
N ALA A 48 -0.55 -1.43 16.33
CA ALA A 48 0.10 -1.98 15.14
C ALA A 48 0.52 -3.46 15.27
N PRO A 49 1.10 -3.94 16.39
CA PRO A 49 1.42 -5.36 16.57
C PRO A 49 0.21 -6.30 16.56
N HIS A 50 -0.97 -5.77 16.87
CA HIS A 50 -2.24 -6.52 16.97
C HIS A 50 -3.16 -6.28 15.76
N LEU A 51 -2.70 -5.55 14.75
CA LEU A 51 -3.57 -5.12 13.64
C LEU A 51 -4.22 -6.30 12.91
N VAL A 52 -3.49 -7.41 12.74
CA VAL A 52 -4.01 -8.64 12.11
C VAL A 52 -5.11 -9.27 12.98
N GLU A 53 -4.88 -9.43 14.28
CA GLU A 53 -5.87 -9.99 15.21
C GLU A 53 -7.14 -9.13 15.25
N LEU A 54 -6.97 -7.80 15.31
CA LEU A 54 -8.07 -6.84 15.30
C LEU A 54 -8.86 -6.86 13.99
N ALA A 55 -8.15 -7.00 12.85
CA ALA A 55 -8.77 -7.15 11.55
C ALA A 55 -9.59 -8.45 11.46
N ASP A 56 -9.09 -9.56 11.98
CA ASP A 56 -9.78 -10.85 11.94
C ASP A 56 -11.08 -10.88 12.75
N GLU A 57 -11.19 -10.09 13.82
CA GLU A 57 -12.42 -9.99 14.64
C GLU A 57 -13.65 -9.57 13.84
N CYS A 58 -13.49 -8.78 12.76
CA CYS A 58 -14.63 -8.35 11.95
C CYS A 58 -15.10 -9.43 10.95
N GLY A 59 -14.33 -10.51 10.78
CA GLY A 59 -14.63 -11.63 9.91
C GLY A 59 -14.51 -11.31 8.41
N ILE A 60 -13.96 -10.15 8.04
CA ILE A 60 -13.74 -9.75 6.65
C ILE A 60 -12.32 -10.14 6.24
N GLN A 61 -12.23 -11.11 5.34
CA GLN A 61 -10.94 -11.63 4.88
C GLN A 61 -10.39 -10.84 3.69
N LYS A 62 -11.28 -10.30 2.83
CA LYS A 62 -10.89 -9.62 1.58
C LYS A 62 -11.46 -8.20 1.48
N PRO A 63 -11.03 -7.26 2.34
CA PRO A 63 -11.68 -5.97 2.49
C PRO A 63 -11.53 -5.07 1.26
N SER A 64 -10.57 -5.34 0.39
CA SER A 64 -10.28 -4.47 -0.76
C SER A 64 -11.15 -4.72 -1.99
N LEU A 65 -11.94 -5.81 -2.01
CA LEU A 65 -12.66 -6.24 -3.20
C LEU A 65 -13.95 -5.46 -3.48
N ASN A 66 -14.58 -4.91 -2.45
CA ASN A 66 -15.80 -4.12 -2.61
C ASN A 66 -15.98 -3.13 -1.46
N ARG A 67 -16.77 -2.09 -1.73
CA ARG A 67 -17.03 -0.99 -0.80
C ARG A 67 -17.70 -1.42 0.50
N GLU A 68 -18.59 -2.40 0.45
CA GLU A 68 -19.34 -2.83 1.64
C GLU A 68 -18.42 -3.49 2.66
N ASP A 69 -17.58 -4.42 2.20
CA ASP A 69 -16.62 -5.12 3.06
C ASP A 69 -15.52 -4.18 3.56
N SER A 70 -15.00 -3.31 2.70
CA SER A 70 -14.07 -2.23 3.06
C SER A 70 -14.63 -1.34 4.16
N LEU A 71 -15.87 -0.84 3.99
CA LEU A 71 -16.53 -0.01 4.99
C LEU A 71 -16.63 -0.72 6.32
N ARG A 72 -17.04 -2.00 6.33
CA ARG A 72 -17.17 -2.78 7.57
C ARG A 72 -15.82 -3.01 8.24
N PHE A 73 -14.81 -3.39 7.47
CA PHE A 73 -13.45 -3.64 7.93
C PHE A 73 -12.82 -2.38 8.55
N TRP A 74 -12.79 -1.29 7.80
CA TRP A 74 -12.17 -0.04 8.27
C TRP A 74 -12.96 0.60 9.40
N SER A 75 -14.29 0.55 9.37
CA SER A 75 -15.11 1.04 10.49
C SER A 75 -14.84 0.28 11.79
N HIS A 76 -14.57 -1.03 11.70
CA HIS A 76 -14.16 -1.83 12.87
C HIS A 76 -12.82 -1.34 13.42
N LEU A 77 -11.80 -1.20 12.59
CA LEU A 77 -10.48 -0.71 13.01
C LEU A 77 -10.54 0.71 13.58
N TYR A 78 -11.31 1.62 12.96
CA TYR A 78 -11.49 2.97 13.49
C TYR A 78 -12.21 2.96 14.83
N ARG A 79 -13.22 2.12 15.02
CA ARG A 79 -13.89 1.98 16.32
C ARG A 79 -12.93 1.51 17.41
N ARG A 80 -12.06 0.53 17.10
CA ARG A 80 -11.03 0.05 18.04
C ARG A 80 -10.04 1.16 18.40
N LEU A 81 -9.56 1.89 17.41
CA LEU A 81 -8.62 3.00 17.63
C LEU A 81 -9.25 4.15 18.43
N LEU A 82 -10.48 4.56 18.08
CA LEU A 82 -11.20 5.61 18.81
C LEU A 82 -11.51 5.18 20.25
N GLY A 83 -11.86 3.91 20.47
CA GLY A 83 -12.06 3.37 21.82
C GLY A 83 -10.82 3.48 22.71
N GLU A 84 -9.63 3.23 22.15
CA GLU A 84 -8.34 3.43 22.85
C GLU A 84 -8.02 4.90 23.16
N LEU A 85 -8.65 5.84 22.44
CA LEU A 85 -8.62 7.28 22.73
C LEU A 85 -9.75 7.70 23.69
N GLY A 86 -10.57 6.76 24.17
CA GLY A 86 -11.73 7.04 25.02
C GLY A 86 -12.91 7.68 24.28
N ILE A 87 -13.00 7.49 22.96
CA ILE A 87 -14.03 8.07 22.08
C ILE A 87 -14.99 6.99 21.60
N GLU A 88 -16.26 7.11 21.98
CA GLU A 88 -17.36 6.26 21.52
C GLU A 88 -18.34 7.08 20.67
N ASP A 89 -18.03 7.24 19.38
CA ASP A 89 -18.81 8.07 18.44
C ASP A 89 -18.89 7.41 17.04
N GLU A 90 -20.05 6.81 16.74
CA GLU A 90 -20.29 6.15 15.45
C GLU A 90 -20.36 7.13 14.27
N ALA A 91 -20.79 8.38 14.51
CA ALA A 91 -20.78 9.39 13.45
C ALA A 91 -19.34 9.77 13.09
N LEU A 92 -18.45 9.81 14.08
CA LEU A 92 -17.01 9.98 13.85
C LEU A 92 -16.40 8.79 13.10
N VAL A 93 -16.78 7.54 13.40
CA VAL A 93 -16.33 6.35 12.65
C VAL A 93 -16.70 6.48 11.16
N ALA A 94 -17.95 6.85 10.86
CA ALA A 94 -18.38 7.05 9.48
C ALA A 94 -17.62 8.21 8.80
N LYS A 95 -17.37 9.31 9.53
CA LYS A 95 -16.60 10.46 9.03
C LYS A 95 -15.14 10.08 8.76
N MET A 96 -14.54 9.25 9.61
CA MET A 96 -13.21 8.68 9.42
C MET A 96 -13.13 7.89 8.12
N TYR A 97 -14.04 6.93 7.91
CA TYR A 97 -14.09 6.19 6.64
C TYR A 97 -14.23 7.13 5.44
N SER A 98 -15.16 8.08 5.47
CA SER A 98 -15.31 9.04 4.37
C SER A 98 -14.07 9.89 4.11
N THR A 99 -13.29 10.19 5.15
CA THR A 99 -12.04 10.97 5.04
C THR A 99 -10.96 10.13 4.39
N PHE A 100 -10.77 8.88 4.82
CA PHE A 100 -9.73 8.00 4.29
C PHE A 100 -10.13 7.29 2.98
N SER A 101 -11.39 7.38 2.55
CA SER A 101 -11.83 6.98 1.20
C SER A 101 -11.94 8.15 0.22
N SER A 102 -11.20 9.24 0.47
CA SER A 102 -11.14 10.42 -0.39
C SER A 102 -9.75 10.54 -1.03
N PRO A 103 -9.64 10.63 -2.37
CA PRO A 103 -8.35 10.83 -3.06
C PRO A 103 -7.54 12.02 -2.51
N SER A 104 -8.22 13.12 -2.14
CA SER A 104 -7.60 14.33 -1.58
C SER A 104 -6.91 14.13 -0.22
N SER A 105 -7.14 12.99 0.45
CA SER A 105 -6.48 12.63 1.71
C SER A 105 -5.12 11.96 1.50
N TYR A 106 -4.67 11.79 0.25
CA TYR A 106 -3.44 11.09 -0.07
C TYR A 106 -2.47 11.97 -0.86
N LYS A 107 -1.19 11.64 -0.73
CA LYS A 107 -0.10 12.23 -1.51
C LYS A 107 0.93 11.15 -1.84
N LEU A 108 1.62 11.32 -2.97
CA LEU A 108 2.82 10.54 -3.27
C LEU A 108 3.94 10.84 -2.25
N PHE A 109 4.76 9.84 -1.94
CA PHE A 109 6.06 10.11 -1.32
C PHE A 109 6.95 10.89 -2.30
N ASP A 110 7.82 11.75 -1.77
CA ASP A 110 8.64 12.66 -2.58
C ASP A 110 9.65 11.90 -3.48
N ASP A 111 9.99 10.66 -3.13
CA ASP A 111 10.90 9.79 -3.89
C ASP A 111 10.24 9.01 -5.03
N VAL A 112 8.91 9.05 -5.17
CA VAL A 112 8.15 8.23 -6.12
C VAL A 112 8.38 8.64 -7.56
N LEU A 113 8.08 9.90 -7.92
CA LEU A 113 8.21 10.37 -9.29
C LEU A 113 9.65 10.27 -9.81
N PRO A 114 10.69 10.65 -9.04
CA PRO A 114 12.08 10.42 -9.45
C PRO A 114 12.39 8.93 -9.69
N ALA A 115 11.94 8.03 -8.82
CA ALA A 115 12.21 6.61 -8.94
C ALA A 115 11.51 5.99 -10.15
N LEU A 116 10.22 6.26 -10.36
CA LEU A 116 9.47 5.75 -11.52
C LEU A 116 10.08 6.24 -12.84
N ARG A 117 10.47 7.52 -12.93
CA ARG A 117 11.18 8.05 -14.11
C ARG A 117 12.52 7.34 -14.33
N ALA A 118 13.30 7.12 -13.28
CA ALA A 118 14.57 6.42 -13.40
C ALA A 118 14.39 4.96 -13.85
N VAL A 119 13.32 4.28 -13.44
CA VAL A 119 12.97 2.93 -13.94
C VAL A 119 12.60 2.98 -15.42
N ALA A 120 11.78 3.97 -15.83
CA ALA A 120 11.43 4.16 -17.24
C ALA A 120 12.66 4.48 -18.11
N ASP A 121 13.58 5.33 -17.63
CA ASP A 121 14.82 5.69 -18.33
C ASP A 121 15.77 4.48 -18.51
N MET A 122 15.62 3.44 -17.68
CA MET A 122 16.31 2.16 -17.85
C MET A 122 15.67 1.27 -18.93
N GLY A 123 14.59 1.72 -19.58
CA GLY A 123 13.84 0.95 -20.57
C GLY A 123 12.98 -0.15 -19.97
N LEU A 124 12.73 -0.11 -18.66
CA LEU A 124 11.90 -1.09 -17.96
C LEU A 124 10.44 -0.64 -17.96
N ARG A 125 9.54 -1.60 -18.09
CA ARG A 125 8.10 -1.38 -17.99
C ARG A 125 7.72 -1.24 -16.51
N ILE A 126 6.72 -0.43 -16.23
CA ILE A 126 6.27 -0.15 -14.86
C ILE A 126 4.85 -0.68 -14.71
N GLY A 127 4.63 -1.47 -13.66
CA GLY A 127 3.32 -1.99 -13.33
C GLY A 127 2.93 -1.72 -11.87
N LEU A 128 1.66 -1.94 -11.57
CA LEU A 128 1.06 -1.78 -10.25
C LEU A 128 0.34 -3.07 -9.85
N ILE A 129 0.56 -3.54 -8.61
CA ILE A 129 -0.19 -4.65 -7.99
C ILE A 129 -0.60 -4.22 -6.58
N SER A 130 -1.88 -3.92 -6.36
CA SER A 130 -2.33 -3.31 -5.11
C SER A 130 -3.61 -3.93 -4.54
N ASN A 131 -3.64 -4.07 -3.21
CA ASN A 131 -4.86 -4.30 -2.45
C ASN A 131 -5.52 -2.96 -2.21
N PHE A 132 -6.45 -2.59 -3.09
CA PHE A 132 -7.15 -1.33 -3.03
C PHE A 132 -8.51 -1.46 -3.71
N GLU A 133 -9.45 -0.64 -3.27
CA GLU A 133 -10.75 -0.52 -3.94
C GLU A 133 -10.58 0.09 -5.36
N GLU A 134 -11.62 -0.03 -6.17
CA GLU A 134 -11.65 0.42 -7.57
C GLU A 134 -11.25 1.90 -7.78
N TRP A 135 -11.47 2.77 -6.79
CA TRP A 135 -11.19 4.21 -6.88
C TRP A 135 -9.69 4.56 -6.85
N LEU A 136 -8.79 3.58 -6.67
CA LEU A 136 -7.34 3.81 -6.81
C LEU A 136 -6.97 4.36 -8.19
N GLU A 137 -7.66 3.95 -9.26
CA GLU A 137 -7.40 4.49 -10.61
C GLU A 137 -7.62 6.01 -10.68
N GLU A 138 -8.74 6.48 -10.11
CA GLU A 138 -9.06 7.91 -10.04
C GLU A 138 -8.00 8.68 -9.24
N MET A 139 -7.60 8.13 -8.07
CA MET A 139 -6.56 8.74 -7.25
C MET A 139 -5.21 8.84 -7.97
N LEU A 140 -4.80 7.82 -8.74
CA LEU A 140 -3.55 7.87 -9.50
C LEU A 140 -3.60 8.87 -10.66
N VAL A 141 -4.78 9.12 -11.22
CA VAL A 141 -5.00 10.18 -12.23
C VAL A 141 -4.89 11.56 -11.58
N GLU A 142 -5.55 11.79 -10.44
CA GLU A 142 -5.48 13.07 -9.72
C GLU A 142 -4.05 13.41 -9.26
N LEU A 143 -3.26 12.40 -8.91
CA LEU A 143 -1.86 12.54 -8.51
C LEU A 143 -0.89 12.61 -9.72
N GLU A 144 -1.43 12.66 -10.94
CA GLU A 144 -0.67 12.77 -12.19
C GLU A 144 0.41 11.69 -12.35
N VAL A 145 0.17 10.48 -11.84
CA VAL A 145 1.14 9.37 -11.87
C VAL A 145 0.62 8.15 -12.62
N GLY A 146 -0.70 8.02 -12.79
CA GLY A 146 -1.35 6.89 -13.45
C GLY A 146 -0.79 6.58 -14.84
N HIS A 147 -0.40 7.61 -15.59
CA HIS A 147 0.14 7.48 -16.95
C HIS A 147 1.51 6.78 -17.03
N LEU A 148 2.21 6.59 -15.90
CA LEU A 148 3.48 5.87 -15.86
C LEU A 148 3.29 4.34 -15.77
N PHE A 149 2.12 3.87 -15.35
CA PHE A 149 1.84 2.45 -15.20
C PHE A 149 1.29 1.89 -16.52
N GLU A 150 2.05 0.99 -17.14
CA GLU A 150 1.60 0.28 -18.33
C GLU A 150 0.61 -0.85 -17.96
N ILE A 151 0.83 -1.46 -16.79
CA ILE A 151 -0.03 -2.53 -16.26
C ILE A 151 -0.50 -2.13 -14.88
N SER A 152 -1.81 -2.19 -14.65
CA SER A 152 -2.40 -2.04 -13.32
C SER A 152 -3.24 -3.27 -12.97
N VAL A 153 -2.99 -3.87 -11.81
CA VAL A 153 -3.80 -4.94 -11.22
C VAL A 153 -4.22 -4.48 -9.82
N ILE A 154 -5.47 -4.05 -9.70
CA ILE A 154 -6.05 -3.51 -8.48
C ILE A 154 -7.11 -4.50 -8.02
N SER A 155 -7.03 -4.95 -6.77
CA SER A 155 -7.87 -6.04 -6.26
C SER A 155 -9.37 -5.76 -6.39
N GLY A 156 -9.81 -4.53 -6.12
CA GLY A 156 -11.20 -4.09 -6.30
C GLY A 156 -11.72 -4.19 -7.74
N LEU A 157 -10.83 -4.15 -8.74
CA LEU A 157 -11.19 -4.30 -10.16
C LEU A 157 -11.13 -5.75 -10.65
N VAL A 158 -10.24 -6.56 -10.08
CA VAL A 158 -10.00 -7.93 -10.55
C VAL A 158 -10.63 -9.03 -9.70
N GLY A 159 -11.16 -8.69 -8.52
CA GLY A 159 -11.85 -9.63 -7.63
C GLY A 159 -10.90 -10.56 -6.85
N VAL A 160 -9.60 -10.29 -6.86
CA VAL A 160 -8.56 -11.09 -6.21
C VAL A 160 -7.60 -10.12 -5.51
N GLU A 161 -7.26 -10.39 -4.25
CA GLU A 161 -6.33 -9.57 -3.47
C GLU A 161 -5.10 -10.36 -3.01
N LYS A 162 -3.99 -9.67 -2.80
CA LYS A 162 -2.80 -10.19 -2.13
C LYS A 162 -3.20 -10.69 -0.72
N PRO A 163 -2.65 -11.81 -0.22
CA PRO A 163 -1.51 -12.55 -0.75
C PRO A 163 -1.87 -13.68 -1.73
N ASP A 164 -3.08 -13.68 -2.32
CA ASP A 164 -3.46 -14.72 -3.30
C ASP A 164 -2.51 -14.66 -4.52
N PRO A 165 -1.78 -15.76 -4.85
CA PRO A 165 -0.81 -15.75 -5.94
C PRO A 165 -1.42 -15.37 -7.30
N LEU A 166 -2.72 -15.62 -7.48
CA LEU A 166 -3.42 -15.32 -8.71
C LEU A 166 -3.33 -13.83 -9.11
N ILE A 167 -3.30 -12.89 -8.16
CA ILE A 167 -3.18 -11.46 -8.51
C ILE A 167 -1.83 -11.14 -9.18
N TYR A 168 -0.75 -11.84 -8.79
CA TYR A 168 0.57 -11.70 -9.38
C TYR A 168 0.65 -12.39 -10.74
N GLU A 169 0.06 -13.57 -10.86
CA GLU A 169 -0.05 -14.30 -12.12
C GLU A 169 -0.80 -13.46 -13.16
N MET A 170 -1.90 -12.81 -12.77
CA MET A 170 -2.63 -11.86 -13.63
C MET A 170 -1.76 -10.68 -14.08
N ALA A 171 -0.91 -10.16 -13.19
CA ALA A 171 0.01 -9.06 -13.53
C ALA A 171 1.08 -9.51 -14.54
N LEU A 172 1.65 -10.69 -14.33
CA LEU A 172 2.61 -11.31 -15.25
C LEU A 172 1.99 -11.63 -16.61
N GLU A 173 0.75 -12.13 -16.64
CA GLU A 173 0.00 -12.42 -17.87
C GLU A 173 -0.28 -11.14 -18.65
N ARG A 174 -0.78 -10.07 -17.99
CA ARG A 174 -1.02 -8.76 -18.62
C ARG A 174 0.27 -8.14 -19.15
N ALA A 175 1.38 -8.34 -18.44
CA ALA A 175 2.69 -7.91 -18.91
C ALA A 175 3.22 -8.79 -20.05
N GLY A 176 2.80 -10.05 -20.15
CA GLY A 176 3.34 -10.99 -21.13
C GLY A 176 4.81 -11.35 -20.86
N VAL A 177 5.22 -11.45 -19.59
CA VAL A 177 6.60 -11.72 -19.18
C VAL A 177 6.71 -12.95 -18.28
N ASP A 178 7.88 -13.61 -18.31
CA ASP A 178 8.22 -14.68 -17.36
C ASP A 178 8.49 -14.07 -15.97
N ALA A 179 8.02 -14.74 -14.91
CA ALA A 179 8.17 -14.27 -13.52
C ALA A 179 9.62 -13.92 -13.14
N ARG A 180 10.61 -14.67 -13.64
CA ARG A 180 12.03 -14.44 -13.36
C ARG A 180 12.58 -13.14 -13.97
N ARG A 181 11.79 -12.49 -14.83
CA ARG A 181 12.09 -11.21 -15.48
C ARG A 181 11.29 -10.05 -14.87
N ALA A 182 10.54 -10.31 -13.80
CA ALA A 182 9.76 -9.32 -13.09
C ALA A 182 10.29 -9.11 -11.66
N VAL A 183 10.30 -7.85 -11.24
CA VAL A 183 10.56 -7.44 -9.86
C VAL A 183 9.25 -6.94 -9.26
N HIS A 184 8.95 -7.29 -8.01
CA HIS A 184 7.86 -6.68 -7.24
C HIS A 184 8.42 -5.92 -6.05
N ILE A 185 8.01 -4.66 -5.88
CA ILE A 185 8.43 -3.77 -4.80
C ILE A 185 7.20 -3.40 -3.97
N GLY A 186 7.23 -3.70 -2.67
CA GLY A 186 6.16 -3.32 -1.73
C GLY A 186 6.68 -3.25 -0.30
N ASP A 187 5.86 -2.77 0.63
CA ASP A 187 6.24 -2.49 2.01
C ASP A 187 5.96 -3.64 2.99
N SER A 188 5.20 -4.65 2.57
CA SER A 188 4.73 -5.73 3.44
C SER A 188 5.36 -7.09 3.12
N PRO A 189 6.03 -7.75 4.09
CA PRO A 189 6.52 -9.11 3.90
C PRO A 189 5.42 -10.11 3.53
N LEU A 190 4.27 -10.05 4.20
CA LEU A 190 3.16 -10.99 4.06
C LEU A 190 2.41 -10.81 2.73
N THR A 191 2.18 -9.56 2.33
CA THR A 191 1.36 -9.27 1.15
C THR A 191 2.19 -8.97 -0.07
N ASP A 192 3.49 -8.69 -0.01
CA ASP A 192 4.27 -8.29 -1.19
C ASP A 192 5.49 -9.18 -1.42
N VAL A 193 6.22 -9.55 -0.37
CA VAL A 193 7.47 -10.31 -0.51
C VAL A 193 7.21 -11.80 -0.72
N GLU A 194 6.52 -12.45 0.23
CA GLU A 194 6.25 -13.88 0.19
C GLU A 194 5.44 -14.32 -1.05
N PRO A 195 4.29 -13.69 -1.36
CA PRO A 195 3.47 -14.14 -2.47
C PRO A 195 4.11 -13.88 -3.84
N SER A 196 4.78 -12.73 -4.06
CA SER A 196 5.48 -12.47 -5.32
C SER A 196 6.64 -13.45 -5.55
N ARG A 197 7.38 -13.81 -4.48
CA ARG A 197 8.41 -14.86 -4.52
C ARG A 197 7.80 -16.22 -4.87
N SER A 198 6.63 -16.54 -4.34
CA SER A 198 5.97 -17.84 -4.55
C SER A 198 5.63 -18.11 -6.02
N VAL A 199 5.33 -17.06 -6.80
CA VAL A 199 5.07 -17.14 -8.24
C VAL A 199 6.34 -16.97 -9.10
N GLY A 200 7.51 -16.82 -8.47
CA GLY A 200 8.81 -16.75 -9.13
C GLY A 200 9.33 -15.35 -9.50
N MET A 201 8.68 -14.28 -9.01
CA MET A 201 9.18 -12.91 -9.16
C MET A 201 10.36 -12.66 -8.22
N THR A 202 11.15 -11.62 -8.50
CA THR A 202 12.17 -11.12 -7.56
C THR A 202 11.53 -10.12 -6.60
N PRO A 203 11.32 -10.45 -5.32
CA PRO A 203 10.77 -9.50 -4.36
C PRO A 203 11.83 -8.50 -3.88
N VAL A 204 11.38 -7.27 -3.64
CA VAL A 204 12.14 -6.23 -2.95
C VAL A 204 11.24 -5.64 -1.87
N LEU A 205 11.71 -5.67 -0.63
CA LEU A 205 11.01 -5.03 0.49
C LEU A 205 11.42 -3.55 0.57
N LEU A 206 10.43 -2.66 0.51
CA LEU A 206 10.58 -1.24 0.82
C LEU A 206 10.23 -0.99 2.28
N ASP A 207 11.25 -1.00 3.13
CA ASP A 207 11.11 -0.81 4.57
C ASP A 207 11.40 0.64 4.96
N ARG A 208 10.45 1.54 4.66
CA ARG A 208 10.60 3.00 4.92
C ARG A 208 10.84 3.35 6.38
N TYR A 209 10.46 2.46 7.30
CA TYR A 209 10.39 2.71 8.74
C TYR A 209 11.31 1.81 9.58
N ASP A 210 12.25 1.10 8.95
CA ASP A 210 13.21 0.21 9.63
C ASP A 210 12.54 -0.87 10.51
N ARG A 211 11.37 -1.37 10.08
CA ARG A 211 10.58 -2.39 10.79
C ARG A 211 11.11 -3.81 10.58
N TYR A 212 11.84 -4.03 9.49
CA TYR A 212 12.26 -5.36 9.05
C TYR A 212 13.76 -5.37 8.72
N PRO A 213 14.64 -5.32 9.74
CA PRO A 213 16.07 -5.15 9.53
C PRO A 213 16.74 -6.32 8.77
N ASP A 214 16.17 -7.53 8.84
CA ASP A 214 16.66 -8.73 8.14
C ASP A 214 15.52 -9.54 7.50
N PRO A 215 15.00 -9.12 6.33
CA PRO A 215 13.82 -9.72 5.72
C PRO A 215 14.14 -10.93 4.84
N GLY A 216 15.41 -11.37 4.75
CA GLY A 216 15.83 -12.47 3.87
C GLY A 216 15.64 -12.21 2.36
N VAL A 217 15.43 -10.95 1.98
CA VAL A 217 15.24 -10.48 0.59
C VAL A 217 16.02 -9.17 0.37
N ALA A 218 16.10 -8.69 -0.87
CA ALA A 218 16.62 -7.36 -1.13
C ALA A 218 15.75 -6.31 -0.42
N ARG A 219 16.39 -5.41 0.32
CA ARG A 219 15.74 -4.40 1.15
C ARG A 219 16.23 -3.02 0.75
N VAL A 220 15.31 -2.07 0.64
CA VAL A 220 15.59 -0.64 0.52
C VAL A 220 14.74 0.13 1.52
N THR A 221 15.15 1.35 1.87
CA THR A 221 14.40 2.24 2.76
C THR A 221 13.82 3.44 2.02
N SER A 222 14.30 3.71 0.81
CA SER A 222 13.74 4.69 -0.12
C SER A 222 13.67 4.13 -1.54
N LEU A 223 12.67 4.57 -2.30
CA LEU A 223 12.59 4.27 -3.73
C LEU A 223 13.76 4.85 -4.54
N SER A 224 14.48 5.83 -3.99
CA SER A 224 15.69 6.39 -4.60
C SER A 224 16.81 5.35 -4.79
N GLU A 225 16.78 4.25 -4.04
CA GLU A 225 17.77 3.17 -4.09
C GLU A 225 17.47 2.16 -5.22
N ILE A 226 16.24 2.13 -5.71
CA ILE A 226 15.76 1.14 -6.69
C ILE A 226 16.58 1.12 -7.98
N PRO A 227 16.95 2.26 -8.62
CA PRO A 227 17.74 2.20 -9.85
C PRO A 227 19.10 1.53 -9.66
N ALA A 228 19.75 1.74 -8.50
CA ALA A 228 21.03 1.10 -8.21
C ALA A 228 20.85 -0.41 -7.96
N LEU A 229 19.79 -0.80 -7.25
CA LEU A 229 19.44 -2.19 -7.01
C LEU A 229 19.12 -2.94 -8.32
N LEU A 230 18.29 -2.37 -9.20
CA LEU A 230 17.93 -3.01 -10.47
C LEU A 230 19.16 -3.24 -11.38
N ARG A 231 20.15 -2.33 -11.33
CA ARG A 231 21.43 -2.50 -12.02
C ARG A 231 22.28 -3.63 -11.45
N SER A 232 22.18 -3.95 -10.16
CA SER A 232 22.92 -5.06 -9.56
C SER A 232 22.23 -6.42 -9.80
N LEU A 233 20.90 -6.43 -9.97
CA LEU A 233 20.12 -7.62 -10.30
C LEU A 233 20.21 -8.03 -11.78
N SER A 234 20.55 -7.08 -12.66
CA SER A 234 20.80 -7.38 -14.06
C SER A 234 22.18 -8.03 -14.19
N PRO A 235 22.32 -9.21 -14.84
CA PRO A 235 23.62 -9.80 -15.11
C PRO A 235 24.51 -8.78 -15.80
N ARG A 236 25.77 -8.64 -15.35
CA ARG A 236 26.78 -7.98 -16.18
C ARG A 236 27.05 -8.93 -17.33
N ASP A 237 26.63 -8.54 -18.54
CA ASP A 237 27.09 -9.19 -19.77
C ASP A 237 28.63 -9.19 -19.84
#